data_AF-A0A968JFZ8-F1
#
_entry.id   AF-A0A968JFZ8-F1
#
_cell.length_a   1.000
_cell.length_b   1.000
_cell.length_c   1.000
_cell.angle_alpha   90.00
_cell.angle_beta   90.00
_cell.angle_gamma   90.00
#
_symmetry.space_group_name_H-M   'P 1'
#
loop_
_entity.id
_entity.type
_entity.pdbx_description
1 polymer ?
#
loop_
_entity_poly.entity_id
_entity_poly.type
_entity_poly.pdbx_seq_one_letter_code
_entity_poly.pdbx_strand_id
1 'polypeptide(L)'
;MKVFKKIRKNLLYYSLLLVLTSLTFIVHKNWLFSFQPLIAGDWAYFYKDQLSSWDIIHNIWISYESLGRPITQINQIPLFSIFTFFSKLGFNYELISRLLFFYPIAILGPIFSYIFLYRLSNDRVGSLFGVILYNFNSYYLIIKGGHMHLAMAFTLAPLVYFFFLSKKHTENILGLLTAFVISVYEIRMAPLILSFAFAINVYFNYKNPIIYSILSKDYFFKHSFYFPKYILVNYIYFIWKIQSTDSSLQSSSSKLGIINKFYINSSSVLAK
;
A
#
# COMPACT_ATOMS: atom_id res chain seq x y z
N MET A 1 -14.73 -10.89 45.78
CA MET A 1 -13.40 -10.76 45.11
C MET A 1 -13.41 -10.89 43.58
N LYS A 2 -14.19 -11.80 42.95
CA LYS A 2 -14.21 -11.97 41.46
C LYS A 2 -14.69 -10.73 40.68
N VAL A 3 -15.68 -10.00 41.21
CA VAL A 3 -16.26 -8.79 40.58
C VAL A 3 -15.21 -7.68 40.44
N PHE A 4 -14.44 -7.39 41.50
CA PHE A 4 -13.36 -6.38 41.47
C PHE A 4 -12.28 -6.70 40.43
N LYS A 5 -11.90 -7.98 40.29
CA LYS A 5 -10.94 -8.40 39.24
C LYS A 5 -11.49 -8.15 37.82
N LYS A 6 -12.78 -8.40 37.60
CA LYS A 6 -13.44 -8.13 36.31
C LYS A 6 -13.51 -6.64 35.99
N ILE A 7 -13.89 -5.81 36.97
CA ILE A 7 -13.94 -4.35 36.81
C ILE A 7 -12.55 -3.79 36.48
N ARG A 8 -11.51 -4.19 37.24
CA ARG A 8 -10.13 -3.74 37.00
C ARG A 8 -9.63 -4.12 35.59
N LYS A 9 -9.93 -5.32 35.12
CA LYS A 9 -9.55 -5.77 33.76
C LYS A 9 -10.23 -4.95 32.67
N ASN A 10 -11.52 -4.63 32.84
CA ASN A 10 -12.25 -3.80 31.90
C ASN A 10 -11.75 -2.36 31.91
N LEU A 11 -11.51 -1.79 33.10
CA LEU A 11 -10.99 -0.42 33.24
C LEU A 11 -9.64 -0.26 32.54
N LEU A 12 -8.72 -1.20 32.76
CA LEU A 12 -7.41 -1.21 32.09
C LEU A 12 -7.54 -1.28 30.57
N TYR A 13 -8.47 -2.09 30.06
CA TYR A 13 -8.72 -2.20 28.63
C TYR A 13 -9.24 -0.88 28.03
N TYR A 14 -10.24 -0.25 28.66
CA TYR A 14 -10.77 1.03 28.19
C TYR A 14 -9.75 2.16 28.27
N SER A 15 -8.91 2.19 29.32
CA SER A 15 -7.82 3.17 29.39
C SER A 15 -6.81 2.99 28.27
N LEU A 16 -6.47 1.74 27.90
CA LEU A 16 -5.53 1.50 26.79
C LEU A 16 -6.15 1.84 25.42
N LEU A 17 -7.45 1.58 25.21
CA LEU A 17 -8.15 2.04 24.00
C LEU A 17 -8.18 3.57 23.90
N LEU A 18 -8.41 4.25 25.02
CA LEU A 18 -8.37 5.71 25.09
C LEU A 18 -6.97 6.23 24.72
N VAL A 19 -5.91 5.61 25.25
CA VAL A 19 -4.52 5.95 24.91
C VAL A 19 -4.25 5.75 23.43
N LEU A 20 -4.64 4.60 22.85
CA LEU A 20 -4.45 4.32 21.42
C LEU A 20 -5.19 5.34 20.53
N THR A 21 -6.43 5.66 20.90
CA THR A 21 -7.26 6.63 20.19
C THR A 21 -6.62 8.02 20.27
N SER A 22 -6.24 8.45 21.48
CA SER A 22 -5.57 9.74 21.70
C SER A 22 -4.26 9.85 20.93
N LEU A 23 -3.43 8.81 20.94
CA LEU A 23 -2.18 8.75 20.20
C LEU A 23 -2.43 8.88 18.69
N THR A 24 -3.44 8.17 18.18
CA THR A 24 -3.84 8.26 16.77
C THR A 24 -4.25 9.68 16.37
N PHE A 25 -5.07 10.34 17.19
CA PHE A 25 -5.48 11.72 16.97
C PHE A 25 -4.32 12.71 17.07
N ILE A 26 -3.40 12.55 18.03
CA ILE A 26 -2.24 13.43 18.19
C ILE A 26 -1.31 13.32 16.98
N VAL A 27 -0.95 12.10 16.58
CA VAL A 27 -0.02 11.85 15.47
C VAL A 27 -0.61 12.32 14.14
N HIS A 28 -1.91 12.11 13.91
CA HIS A 28 -2.58 12.43 12.66
C HIS A 28 -3.44 13.70 12.75
N LYS A 29 -3.16 14.61 13.71
CA LYS A 29 -3.99 15.81 13.95
C LYS A 29 -4.19 16.66 12.69
N ASN A 30 -3.13 16.86 11.90
CA ASN A 30 -3.20 17.66 10.68
C ASN A 30 -3.98 16.93 9.57
N TRP A 31 -3.92 15.61 9.56
CA TRP A 31 -4.67 14.79 8.60
C TRP A 31 -6.16 14.79 8.89
N LEU A 32 -6.54 14.89 10.17
CA LEU A 32 -7.94 14.82 10.60
C LEU A 32 -8.60 16.20 10.67
N PHE A 33 -7.86 17.24 11.05
CA PHE A 33 -8.45 18.54 11.40
C PHE A 33 -7.98 19.73 10.56
N SER A 34 -6.90 19.61 9.79
CA SER A 34 -6.53 20.68 8.86
C SER A 34 -7.39 20.61 7.61
N PHE A 35 -7.77 21.74 7.02
CA PHE A 35 -8.38 21.81 5.69
C PHE A 35 -7.40 22.30 4.63
N GLN A 36 -6.14 22.54 5.01
CA GLN A 36 -5.10 22.97 4.09
C GLN A 36 -4.63 21.81 3.19
N PRO A 37 -4.04 22.11 2.02
CA PRO A 37 -3.36 21.12 1.19
C PRO A 37 -2.32 20.35 1.99
N LEU A 38 -2.42 19.01 1.96
CA LEU A 38 -1.41 18.12 2.53
C LEU A 38 -0.44 17.73 1.43
N ILE A 39 0.67 18.46 1.36
CA ILE A 39 1.75 18.20 0.41
C ILE A 39 2.94 17.73 1.24
N ALA A 40 3.42 16.51 0.98
CA ALA A 40 4.57 15.95 1.66
C ALA A 40 5.29 14.96 0.75
N GLY A 41 6.62 15.07 0.68
CA GLY A 41 7.48 14.21 -0.14
C GLY A 41 7.03 14.16 -1.61
N ASP A 42 6.85 12.95 -2.12
CA ASP A 42 6.46 12.66 -3.51
C ASP A 42 4.94 12.67 -3.73
N TRP A 43 4.15 13.14 -2.76
CA TRP A 43 2.71 13.21 -2.91
C TRP A 43 2.31 14.37 -3.82
N ALA A 44 1.95 14.04 -5.06
CA ALA A 44 1.54 15.02 -6.07
C ALA A 44 0.30 15.80 -5.61
N TYR A 45 0.20 17.05 -6.07
CA TYR A 45 -0.97 17.89 -5.88
C TYR A 45 -1.58 18.22 -7.24
N PHE A 46 -2.89 18.08 -7.36
CA PHE A 46 -3.63 18.40 -8.58
C PHE A 46 -4.73 19.41 -8.26
N TYR A 47 -4.84 20.45 -9.09
CA TYR A 47 -5.94 21.39 -8.98
C TYR A 47 -7.26 20.73 -9.37
N LYS A 48 -8.36 21.19 -8.77
CA LYS A 48 -9.71 20.68 -9.07
C LYS A 48 -10.03 20.74 -10.55
N ASP A 49 -9.75 21.88 -11.19
CA ASP A 49 -10.06 22.10 -12.61
C ASP A 49 -9.32 21.08 -13.49
N GLN A 50 -8.05 20.82 -13.17
CA GLN A 50 -7.25 19.78 -13.83
C GLN A 50 -7.90 18.40 -13.67
N LEU A 51 -8.21 17.97 -12.43
CA LEU A 51 -8.86 16.67 -12.19
C LEU A 51 -10.22 16.55 -12.87
N SER A 52 -10.98 17.64 -12.94
CA SER A 52 -12.32 17.66 -13.54
C SER A 52 -12.27 17.53 -15.07
N SER A 53 -11.18 18.00 -15.68
CA SER A 53 -10.93 17.88 -17.12
C SER A 53 -10.53 16.46 -17.55
N TRP A 54 -10.15 15.58 -16.61
CA TRP A 54 -9.78 14.21 -16.94
C TRP A 54 -10.99 13.37 -17.35
N ASP A 55 -10.74 12.39 -18.20
CA ASP A 55 -11.71 11.34 -18.49
C ASP A 55 -11.88 10.42 -17.28
N ILE A 56 -13.10 9.93 -17.06
CA ILE A 56 -13.35 8.97 -15.97
C ILE A 56 -12.58 7.69 -16.28
N ILE A 57 -12.61 7.24 -17.53
CA ILE A 57 -11.81 6.12 -18.01
C ILE A 57 -10.48 6.70 -18.51
N HIS A 58 -9.43 6.59 -17.71
CA HIS A 58 -8.14 7.17 -18.08
C HIS A 58 -7.54 6.43 -19.27
N ASN A 59 -7.14 7.20 -20.28
CA ASN A 59 -6.37 6.68 -21.41
C ASN A 59 -4.99 6.23 -20.94
N ILE A 60 -4.42 5.24 -21.63
CA ILE A 60 -3.05 4.77 -21.37
C ILE A 60 -2.03 5.90 -21.62
N TRP A 61 -2.39 6.89 -22.43
CA TRP A 61 -1.60 8.09 -22.71
C TRP A 61 -2.16 9.31 -21.96
N ILE A 62 -1.33 9.96 -21.15
CA ILE A 62 -1.64 11.23 -20.49
C ILE A 62 -1.11 12.36 -21.38
N SER A 63 -1.98 13.27 -21.83
CA SER A 63 -1.59 14.45 -22.62
C SER A 63 -1.36 15.71 -21.78
N TYR A 64 -1.87 15.76 -20.55
CA TYR A 64 -1.85 16.97 -19.71
C TYR A 64 -0.56 17.16 -18.89
N GLU A 65 0.43 16.27 -19.02
CA GLU A 65 1.73 16.39 -18.35
C GLU A 65 2.86 16.55 -19.37
N SER A 66 3.53 17.70 -19.39
CA SER A 66 4.66 18.01 -20.30
C SER A 66 4.30 17.78 -21.78
N LEU A 67 5.05 16.92 -22.51
CA LEU A 67 4.79 16.53 -23.90
C LEU A 67 3.87 15.29 -24.01
N GLY A 68 3.28 14.91 -22.88
CA GLY A 68 2.55 13.66 -22.70
C GLY A 68 3.46 12.49 -22.35
N ARG A 69 2.90 11.50 -21.65
CA ARG A 69 3.59 10.27 -21.27
C ARG A 69 2.62 9.10 -21.13
N PRO A 70 3.09 7.84 -21.30
CA PRO A 70 2.28 6.68 -20.97
C PRO A 70 2.13 6.52 -19.45
N ILE A 71 0.99 6.01 -18.99
CA ILE A 71 0.77 5.61 -17.60
C ILE A 71 1.63 4.39 -17.30
N THR A 72 2.64 4.56 -16.45
CA THR A 72 3.52 3.46 -16.02
C THR A 72 2.89 2.58 -14.93
N GLN A 73 1.88 3.09 -14.23
CA GLN A 73 1.19 2.42 -13.11
C GLN A 73 -0.27 2.15 -13.46
N ILE A 74 -0.50 1.22 -14.40
CA ILE A 74 -1.85 0.86 -14.91
C ILE A 74 -2.79 0.46 -13.75
N ASN A 75 -2.27 -0.13 -12.68
CA ASN A 75 -3.05 -0.51 -11.51
C ASN A 75 -3.71 0.68 -10.79
N GLN A 76 -3.22 1.90 -10.99
CA GLN A 76 -3.79 3.13 -10.41
C GLN A 76 -4.90 3.76 -11.25
N ILE A 77 -5.17 3.26 -12.47
CA ILE A 77 -6.27 3.78 -13.31
C ILE A 77 -7.61 3.79 -12.55
N PRO A 78 -8.04 2.73 -11.84
CA PRO A 78 -9.28 2.76 -11.07
C PRO A 78 -9.28 3.84 -9.99
N LEU A 79 -8.13 4.10 -9.37
CA LEU A 79 -7.99 5.13 -8.36
C LEU A 79 -8.11 6.53 -8.99
N PHE A 80 -7.43 6.79 -10.11
CA PHE A 80 -7.57 8.05 -10.83
C PHE A 80 -9.01 8.28 -11.32
N SER A 81 -9.70 7.22 -11.76
CA SER A 81 -11.13 7.28 -12.10
C SER A 81 -11.98 7.75 -10.92
N ILE A 82 -11.69 7.29 -9.70
CA ILE A 82 -12.37 7.73 -8.47
C ILE A 82 -12.06 9.21 -8.19
N PHE A 83 -10.81 9.65 -8.36
CA PHE A 83 -10.45 11.08 -8.22
C PHE A 83 -11.22 11.96 -9.20
N THR A 84 -11.25 11.59 -10.48
CA THR A 84 -11.99 12.33 -11.51
C THR A 84 -13.48 12.36 -11.22
N PHE A 85 -14.06 11.23 -10.83
CA PHE A 85 -15.47 11.15 -10.47
C PHE A 85 -15.83 12.12 -9.35
N PHE A 86 -15.08 12.12 -8.24
CA PHE A 86 -15.33 13.04 -7.12
C PHE A 86 -15.03 14.49 -7.47
N SER A 87 -14.03 14.77 -8.30
CA SER A 87 -13.74 16.13 -8.76
C SER A 87 -14.91 16.71 -9.58
N LYS A 88 -15.52 15.89 -10.46
CA LYS A 88 -16.72 16.26 -11.22
C LYS A 88 -17.95 16.52 -10.33
N LEU A 89 -18.01 15.90 -9.14
CA LEU A 89 -19.01 16.22 -8.11
C LEU A 89 -18.69 17.50 -7.33
N GLY A 90 -17.58 18.17 -7.64
CA GLY A 90 -17.20 19.45 -7.04
C GLY A 90 -16.23 19.34 -5.87
N PHE A 91 -15.76 18.15 -5.51
CA PHE A 91 -14.80 17.98 -4.42
C PHE A 91 -13.37 18.37 -4.85
N ASN A 92 -12.64 19.02 -3.96
CA ASN A 92 -11.24 19.39 -4.21
C ASN A 92 -10.32 18.21 -3.90
N TYR A 93 -9.09 18.24 -4.44
CA TYR A 93 -8.10 17.17 -4.27
C TYR A 93 -7.79 16.84 -2.80
N GLU A 94 -7.78 17.84 -1.93
CA GLU A 94 -7.51 17.70 -0.50
C GLU A 94 -8.56 16.83 0.19
N LEU A 95 -9.84 17.05 -0.15
CA LEU A 95 -10.92 16.27 0.44
C LEU A 95 -10.90 14.83 -0.10
N ILE A 96 -10.71 14.67 -1.41
CA ILE A 96 -10.68 13.35 -2.04
C ILE A 96 -9.51 12.53 -1.49
N SER A 97 -8.31 13.11 -1.44
CA SER A 97 -7.14 12.43 -0.88
C SER A 97 -7.32 12.08 0.60
N ARG A 98 -7.99 12.92 1.40
CA ARG A 98 -8.34 12.60 2.80
C ARG A 98 -9.27 11.41 2.90
N LEU A 99 -10.31 11.36 2.09
CA LEU A 99 -11.27 10.26 2.08
C LEU A 99 -10.64 8.94 1.63
N LEU A 100 -9.78 8.97 0.60
CA LEU A 100 -9.20 7.76 0.02
C LEU A 100 -7.97 7.25 0.77
N PHE A 101 -7.17 8.15 1.36
CA PHE A 101 -5.89 7.80 1.99
C PHE A 101 -5.83 8.18 3.45
N PHE A 102 -5.88 9.48 3.76
CA PHE A 102 -5.49 9.94 5.10
C PHE A 102 -6.43 9.41 6.21
N TYR A 103 -7.75 9.46 6.01
CA TYR A 103 -8.71 8.95 6.99
C TYR A 103 -8.67 7.43 7.12
N PRO A 104 -8.71 6.65 6.02
CA PRO A 104 -8.55 5.20 6.12
C PRO A 104 -7.24 4.79 6.82
N ILE A 105 -6.12 5.40 6.47
CA ILE A 105 -4.81 5.08 7.07
C ILE A 105 -4.82 5.39 8.58
N ALA A 106 -5.30 6.57 8.96
CA ALA A 106 -5.29 7.00 10.36
C ALA A 106 -6.26 6.17 11.22
N ILE A 107 -7.46 5.87 10.72
CA ILE A 107 -8.53 5.24 11.51
C ILE A 107 -8.51 3.72 11.36
N LEU A 108 -8.50 3.21 10.13
CA LEU A 108 -8.61 1.77 9.88
C LEU A 108 -7.31 1.03 10.19
N GLY A 109 -6.14 1.67 10.10
CA GLY A 109 -4.85 1.03 10.42
C GLY A 109 -4.81 0.46 11.83
N PRO A 110 -5.04 1.29 12.87
CA PRO A 110 -5.16 0.81 14.24
C PRO A 110 -6.27 -0.23 14.45
N ILE A 111 -7.43 -0.05 13.80
CA ILE A 111 -8.58 -0.97 13.95
C ILE A 111 -8.26 -2.35 13.36
N PHE A 112 -7.80 -2.42 12.11
CA PHE A 112 -7.53 -3.69 11.42
C PHE A 112 -6.37 -4.43 12.06
N SER A 113 -5.29 -3.73 12.42
CA SER A 113 -4.18 -4.35 13.16
C SER A 113 -4.62 -4.86 14.54
N TYR A 114 -5.50 -4.13 15.26
CA TYR A 114 -6.03 -4.60 16.55
C TYR A 114 -6.83 -5.89 16.39
N ILE A 115 -7.77 -5.90 15.44
CA ILE A 115 -8.64 -7.06 15.19
C ILE A 115 -7.81 -8.29 14.81
N PHE A 116 -6.81 -8.11 13.94
CA PHE A 116 -5.89 -9.18 13.56
C PHE A 116 -5.07 -9.71 14.74
N LEU A 117 -4.41 -8.83 15.50
CA LEU A 117 -3.55 -9.22 16.62
C LEU A 117 -4.35 -9.85 17.77
N TYR A 118 -5.57 -9.37 18.01
CA TYR A 118 -6.46 -9.94 19.00
C TYR A 118 -6.95 -11.32 18.59
N ARG A 119 -7.26 -11.53 17.30
CA ARG A 119 -7.61 -12.84 16.75
C ARG A 119 -6.46 -13.83 16.92
N LEU A 120 -5.22 -13.38 16.76
CA LEU A 120 -4.02 -14.20 16.84
C LEU A 120 -3.65 -14.58 18.30
N SER A 121 -3.66 -13.60 19.20
CA SER A 121 -3.14 -13.76 20.57
C SER A 121 -4.21 -14.09 21.61
N ASN A 122 -5.48 -13.75 21.34
CA ASN A 122 -6.56 -13.68 22.34
C ASN A 122 -6.22 -12.82 23.59
N ASP A 123 -5.19 -11.98 23.52
CA ASP A 123 -4.80 -11.07 24.59
C ASP A 123 -5.03 -9.62 24.17
N ARG A 124 -5.93 -8.95 24.88
CA ARG A 124 -6.29 -7.55 24.61
C ARG A 124 -5.11 -6.62 24.82
N VAL A 125 -4.33 -6.85 25.88
CA VAL A 125 -3.23 -5.93 26.25
C VAL A 125 -2.08 -6.10 25.26
N GLY A 126 -1.62 -7.33 25.01
CA GLY A 126 -0.61 -7.62 24.00
C GLY A 126 -1.00 -7.13 22.61
N SER A 127 -2.28 -7.26 22.23
CA SER A 127 -2.77 -6.73 20.95
C SER A 127 -2.67 -5.22 20.86
N LEU A 128 -3.02 -4.48 21.92
CA LEU A 128 -2.89 -3.01 21.93
C LEU A 128 -1.43 -2.57 21.80
N PHE A 129 -0.49 -3.23 22.49
CA PHE A 129 0.93 -2.97 22.30
C PHE A 129 1.40 -3.29 20.88
N GLY A 130 0.96 -4.40 20.31
CA GLY A 130 1.29 -4.77 18.93
C GLY A 130 0.74 -3.77 17.92
N VAL A 131 -0.45 -3.20 18.14
CA VAL A 131 -0.99 -2.10 17.30
C VAL A 131 -0.12 -0.87 17.38
N ILE A 132 0.36 -0.51 18.57
CA ILE A 132 1.22 0.65 18.75
C ILE A 132 2.53 0.44 17.97
N LEU A 133 3.18 -0.71 18.14
CA LEU A 133 4.40 -1.06 17.42
C LEU A 133 4.17 -1.10 15.89
N TYR A 134 3.04 -1.63 15.44
CA TYR A 134 2.74 -1.74 14.02
C TYR A 134 2.43 -0.38 13.36
N ASN A 135 1.62 0.47 14.01
CA ASN A 135 1.15 1.72 13.39
C ASN A 135 2.07 2.92 13.59
N PHE A 136 2.92 2.88 14.63
CA PHE A 136 3.78 3.98 15.04
C PHE A 136 5.27 3.61 15.04
N ASN A 137 5.68 2.52 14.37
CA ASN A 137 7.10 2.34 14.09
C ASN A 137 7.60 3.42 13.12
N SER A 138 8.87 3.76 13.25
CA SER A 138 9.53 4.81 12.45
C SER A 138 9.41 4.57 10.95
N TYR A 139 9.57 3.32 10.50
CA TYR A 139 9.48 2.98 9.08
C TYR A 139 8.10 3.29 8.50
N TYR A 140 7.03 2.90 9.18
CA TYR A 140 5.68 3.16 8.70
C TYR A 140 5.31 4.65 8.78
N LEU A 141 5.80 5.36 9.81
CA LEU A 141 5.65 6.82 9.89
C LEU A 141 6.35 7.55 8.73
N ILE A 142 7.52 7.07 8.29
CA ILE A 142 8.22 7.63 7.12
C ILE A 142 7.43 7.37 5.84
N ILE A 143 6.92 6.15 5.63
CA ILE A 143 6.09 5.82 4.44
C ILE A 143 4.86 6.73 4.36
N LYS A 144 4.20 6.99 5.50
CA LYS A 144 3.06 7.92 5.61
C LYS A 144 3.40 9.35 5.19
N GLY A 145 4.68 9.73 5.12
CA GLY A 145 5.12 11.07 4.75
C GLY A 145 5.25 11.33 3.24
N GLY A 146 5.16 10.31 2.38
CA GLY A 146 5.35 10.51 0.92
C GLY A 146 4.91 9.36 0.02
N HIS A 147 4.62 8.18 0.56
CA HIS A 147 4.22 7.00 -0.22
C HIS A 147 2.84 6.49 0.23
N MET A 148 1.80 7.32 0.07
CA MET A 148 0.46 7.05 0.60
C MET A 148 -0.19 5.77 0.05
N HIS A 149 0.07 5.41 -1.20
CA HIS A 149 -0.35 4.13 -1.80
C HIS A 149 0.20 2.93 -1.02
N LEU A 150 1.51 2.97 -0.72
CA LEU A 150 2.18 1.95 0.08
C LEU A 150 1.65 1.98 1.51
N ALA A 151 1.44 3.17 2.08
CA ALA A 151 0.90 3.30 3.43
C ALA A 151 -0.48 2.64 3.56
N MET A 152 -1.34 2.79 2.56
CA MET A 152 -2.66 2.18 2.49
C MET A 152 -2.59 0.66 2.33
N ALA A 153 -1.65 0.15 1.53
CA ALA A 153 -1.40 -1.29 1.44
C ALA A 153 -1.04 -1.90 2.80
N PHE A 154 -0.19 -1.21 3.58
CA PHE A 154 0.11 -1.59 4.96
C PHE A 154 -1.12 -1.49 5.87
N THR A 155 -1.93 -0.44 5.76
CA THR A 155 -3.18 -0.30 6.54
C THR A 155 -4.11 -1.49 6.35
N LEU A 156 -4.25 -1.98 5.11
CA LEU A 156 -5.15 -3.08 4.76
C LEU A 156 -4.56 -4.48 4.99
N ALA A 157 -3.23 -4.63 5.07
CA ALA A 157 -2.57 -5.92 5.20
C ALA A 157 -3.07 -6.77 6.40
N PRO A 158 -3.24 -6.20 7.62
CA PRO A 158 -3.77 -6.97 8.75
C PRO A 158 -5.16 -7.55 8.51
N LEU A 159 -5.99 -6.86 7.71
CA LEU A 159 -7.34 -7.36 7.38
C LEU A 159 -7.27 -8.60 6.47
N VAL A 160 -6.33 -8.64 5.51
CA VAL A 160 -6.06 -9.85 4.72
C VAL A 160 -5.63 -10.99 5.63
N TYR A 161 -4.68 -10.74 6.55
CA TYR A 161 -4.22 -11.76 7.48
C TYR A 161 -5.33 -12.26 8.41
N PHE A 162 -6.19 -11.37 8.87
CA PHE A 162 -7.35 -11.70 9.69
C PHE A 162 -8.28 -12.69 8.99
N PHE A 163 -8.62 -12.43 7.72
CA PHE A 163 -9.49 -13.31 6.96
C PHE A 163 -8.84 -14.68 6.67
N PHE A 164 -7.54 -14.71 6.38
CA PHE A 164 -6.80 -15.95 6.15
C PHE A 164 -6.52 -16.75 7.43
N LEU A 165 -6.69 -16.18 8.63
CA LEU A 165 -6.71 -16.94 9.88
C LEU A 165 -8.01 -17.75 10.06
N SER A 166 -9.02 -17.53 9.21
CA SER A 166 -10.26 -18.29 9.27
C SER A 166 -10.13 -19.68 8.68
N LYS A 167 -11.01 -20.58 9.15
CA LYS A 167 -11.26 -21.88 8.53
C LYS A 167 -12.38 -21.83 7.50
N LYS A 168 -13.12 -20.72 7.42
CA LYS A 168 -14.25 -20.60 6.50
C LYS A 168 -13.79 -20.11 5.13
N HIS A 169 -14.18 -20.82 4.09
CA HIS A 169 -13.87 -20.43 2.70
C HIS A 169 -14.40 -19.03 2.34
N THR A 170 -15.57 -18.64 2.86
CA THR A 170 -16.15 -17.31 2.60
C THR A 170 -15.27 -16.18 3.12
N GLU A 171 -14.62 -16.36 4.27
CA GLU A 171 -13.70 -15.37 4.84
C GLU A 171 -12.42 -15.29 3.98
N ASN A 172 -11.89 -16.40 3.46
CA ASN A 172 -10.75 -16.38 2.53
C ASN A 172 -11.05 -15.59 1.25
N ILE A 173 -12.27 -15.68 0.71
CA ILE A 173 -12.70 -14.88 -0.45
C ILE A 173 -12.67 -13.39 -0.11
N LEU A 174 -13.13 -12.97 1.08
CA LEU A 174 -13.02 -11.58 1.53
C LEU A 174 -11.56 -11.14 1.68
N GLY A 175 -10.67 -12.04 2.11
CA GLY A 175 -9.22 -11.81 2.13
C GLY A 175 -8.65 -11.55 0.73
N LEU A 176 -9.04 -12.36 -0.26
CA LEU A 176 -8.64 -12.18 -1.66
C LEU A 176 -9.18 -10.87 -2.26
N LEU A 177 -10.44 -10.54 -1.99
CA LEU A 177 -11.04 -9.27 -2.42
C LEU A 177 -10.33 -8.07 -1.78
N THR A 178 -9.96 -8.16 -0.50
CA THR A 178 -9.17 -7.13 0.19
C THR A 178 -7.79 -7.00 -0.46
N ALA A 179 -7.12 -8.11 -0.79
CA ALA A 179 -5.84 -8.08 -1.49
C ALA A 179 -5.94 -7.51 -2.91
N PHE A 180 -7.08 -7.72 -3.60
CA PHE A 180 -7.38 -7.06 -4.87
C PHE A 180 -7.52 -5.54 -4.69
N VAL A 181 -8.20 -5.07 -3.64
CA VAL A 181 -8.24 -3.63 -3.32
C VAL A 181 -6.83 -3.10 -3.05
N ILE A 182 -5.97 -3.87 -2.35
CA ILE A 182 -4.56 -3.49 -2.14
C ILE A 182 -3.81 -3.36 -3.47
N SER A 183 -4.07 -4.23 -4.46
CA SER A 183 -3.37 -4.16 -5.75
C SER A 183 -3.70 -2.92 -6.56
N VAL A 184 -4.90 -2.34 -6.37
CA VAL A 184 -5.26 -1.03 -6.93
C VAL A 184 -4.36 0.06 -6.38
N TYR A 185 -4.09 0.07 -5.07
CA TYR A 185 -3.17 1.03 -4.45
C TYR A 185 -1.71 0.74 -4.82
N GLU A 186 -1.24 -0.49 -4.58
CA GLU A 186 0.15 -0.89 -4.79
C GLU A 186 0.24 -2.36 -5.19
N ILE A 187 0.34 -2.60 -6.51
CA ILE A 187 0.39 -3.93 -7.11
C ILE A 187 1.55 -4.80 -6.60
N ARG A 188 2.68 -4.20 -6.21
CA ARG A 188 3.86 -4.95 -5.74
C ARG A 188 3.63 -5.55 -4.35
N MET A 189 2.83 -4.89 -3.51
CA MET A 189 2.59 -5.33 -2.14
C MET A 189 1.52 -6.42 -2.05
N ALA A 190 0.54 -6.42 -2.94
CA ALA A 190 -0.54 -7.42 -2.96
C ALA A 190 -0.03 -8.88 -2.95
N PRO A 191 0.89 -9.31 -3.85
CA PRO A 191 1.40 -10.68 -3.84
C PRO A 191 2.23 -10.98 -2.59
N LEU A 192 3.03 -10.03 -2.07
CA LEU A 192 3.81 -10.23 -0.85
C LEU A 192 2.91 -10.46 0.37
N ILE A 193 1.84 -9.66 0.48
CA ILE A 193 0.84 -9.80 1.55
C ILE A 193 0.10 -11.13 1.41
N LEU A 194 -0.34 -11.52 0.21
CA LEU A 194 -0.99 -12.81 -0.03
C LEU A 194 -0.08 -14.00 0.27
N SER A 195 1.18 -13.93 -0.13
CA SER A 195 2.19 -14.95 0.19
C SER A 195 2.34 -15.16 1.69
N PHE A 196 2.40 -14.07 2.47
CA PHE A 196 2.47 -14.15 3.92
C PHE A 196 1.16 -14.63 4.55
N ALA A 197 0.01 -14.16 4.06
CA ALA A 197 -1.31 -14.60 4.51
C ALA A 197 -1.52 -16.11 4.30
N PHE A 198 -1.08 -16.61 3.14
CA PHE A 198 -1.10 -18.04 2.83
C PHE A 198 -0.20 -18.83 3.78
N ALA A 199 1.03 -18.36 4.05
CA ALA A 199 1.92 -19.00 5.01
C ALA A 199 1.31 -19.08 6.43
N ILE A 200 0.66 -18.00 6.88
CA ILE A 200 -0.10 -17.97 8.14
C ILE A 200 -1.24 -19.01 8.12
N ASN A 201 -2.04 -19.04 7.05
CA ASN A 201 -3.15 -19.99 6.92
C ASN A 201 -2.66 -21.44 7.01
N VAL A 202 -1.59 -21.77 6.29
CA VAL A 202 -0.95 -23.09 6.34
C VAL A 202 -0.50 -23.40 7.77
N TYR A 203 0.22 -22.50 8.43
CA TYR A 203 0.73 -22.71 9.79
C TYR A 203 -0.37 -22.95 10.82
N PHE A 204 -1.47 -22.18 10.79
CA PHE A 204 -2.52 -22.25 11.81
C PHE A 204 -3.60 -23.29 11.54
N ASN A 205 -4.00 -23.48 10.28
CA ASN A 205 -5.11 -24.39 9.94
C ASN A 205 -4.65 -25.81 9.72
N TYR A 206 -3.43 -26.01 9.24
CA TYR A 206 -2.87 -27.33 8.99
C TYR A 206 -1.95 -27.76 10.14
N LYS A 207 -2.52 -27.80 11.36
CA LYS A 207 -2.00 -28.58 12.51
C LYS A 207 -2.09 -30.10 12.23
N ASN A 208 -1.72 -30.51 11.03
CA ASN A 208 -1.70 -31.90 10.62
C ASN A 208 -0.33 -32.46 11.04
N PRO A 209 -0.24 -33.55 11.82
CA PRO A 209 1.05 -34.12 12.23
C PRO A 209 1.97 -34.46 11.05
N ILE A 210 1.39 -34.76 9.88
CA ILE A 210 2.10 -34.96 8.61
C ILE A 210 2.70 -33.66 8.07
N ILE A 211 2.01 -32.52 8.22
CA ILE A 211 2.55 -31.21 7.82
C ILE A 211 3.58 -30.74 8.84
N TYR A 212 3.47 -31.10 10.12
CA TYR A 212 4.55 -30.91 11.09
C TYR A 212 5.80 -31.77 10.79
N SER A 213 5.63 -32.97 10.21
CA SER A 213 6.78 -33.78 9.75
C SER A 213 7.35 -33.27 8.42
N ILE A 214 6.53 -32.70 7.52
CA ILE A 214 6.97 -32.01 6.28
C ILE A 214 7.47 -30.58 6.53
N LEU A 215 7.10 -29.93 7.63
CA LEU A 215 7.64 -28.65 8.12
C LEU A 215 8.71 -28.86 9.20
N SER A 216 9.09 -30.12 9.48
CA SER A 216 10.28 -30.41 10.25
C SER A 216 11.47 -29.67 9.61
N LYS A 217 12.42 -29.23 10.44
CA LYS A 217 13.50 -28.31 10.05
C LYS A 217 14.13 -28.71 8.70
N ASP A 218 14.33 -30.00 8.44
CA ASP A 218 15.01 -30.47 7.23
C ASP A 218 14.24 -30.23 5.93
N TYR A 219 12.90 -30.29 5.95
CA TYR A 219 12.09 -30.19 4.75
C TYR A 219 11.62 -28.75 4.50
N PHE A 220 11.37 -27.97 5.57
CA PHE A 220 11.25 -26.51 5.46
C PHE A 220 12.57 -25.89 4.97
N PHE A 221 13.75 -26.26 5.47
CA PHE A 221 15.02 -25.74 4.92
C PHE A 221 15.29 -26.19 3.48
N LYS A 222 14.89 -27.41 3.07
CA LYS A 222 15.00 -27.84 1.66
C LYS A 222 14.05 -27.09 0.73
N HIS A 223 12.82 -26.82 1.14
CA HIS A 223 11.78 -26.26 0.26
C HIS A 223 11.53 -24.77 0.43
N SER A 224 11.98 -24.18 1.54
CA SER A 224 12.09 -22.73 1.72
C SER A 224 13.10 -22.10 0.77
N PHE A 225 13.81 -22.86 -0.06
CA PHE A 225 14.53 -22.33 -1.21
C PHE A 225 13.64 -22.09 -2.44
N TYR A 226 12.50 -22.79 -2.59
CA TYR A 226 11.60 -22.60 -3.72
C TYR A 226 10.72 -21.35 -3.58
N PHE A 227 10.39 -20.95 -2.35
CA PHE A 227 9.59 -19.75 -2.10
C PHE A 227 10.36 -18.45 -2.43
N PRO A 228 11.63 -18.28 -1.99
CA PRO A 228 12.54 -17.28 -2.51
C PRO A 228 12.74 -17.45 -4.00
N LYS A 229 12.82 -18.66 -4.58
CA LYS A 229 12.95 -18.81 -6.05
C LYS A 229 11.78 -18.18 -6.79
N TYR A 230 10.55 -18.31 -6.31
CA TYR A 230 9.37 -17.68 -6.93
C TYR A 230 9.33 -16.16 -6.73
N ILE A 231 9.70 -15.69 -5.54
CA ILE A 231 9.85 -14.25 -5.24
C ILE A 231 10.99 -13.65 -6.06
N LEU A 232 12.13 -14.34 -6.16
CA LEU A 232 13.33 -13.96 -6.89
C LEU A 232 13.07 -13.99 -8.39
N VAL A 233 12.30 -14.95 -8.93
CA VAL A 233 11.88 -14.95 -10.34
C VAL A 233 10.97 -13.75 -10.64
N ASN A 234 9.99 -13.45 -9.77
CA ASN A 234 9.16 -12.26 -9.93
C ASN A 234 9.96 -10.95 -9.77
N TYR A 235 10.93 -10.93 -8.85
CA TYR A 235 11.79 -9.79 -8.60
C TYR A 235 12.82 -9.57 -9.72
N ILE A 236 13.42 -10.64 -10.25
CA ILE A 236 14.30 -10.61 -11.42
C ILE A 236 13.51 -10.19 -12.65
N TYR A 237 12.30 -10.72 -12.86
CA TYR A 237 11.43 -10.27 -13.95
C TYR A 237 11.10 -8.79 -13.83
N PHE A 238 10.84 -8.30 -12.61
CA PHE A 238 10.61 -6.89 -12.34
C PHE A 238 11.86 -6.02 -12.62
N ILE A 239 13.04 -6.41 -12.14
CA ILE A 239 14.32 -5.70 -12.42
C ILE A 239 14.63 -5.70 -13.91
N TRP A 240 14.47 -6.85 -14.58
CA TRP A 240 14.69 -6.96 -16.02
C TRP A 240 13.74 -6.05 -16.81
N LYS A 241 12.49 -5.93 -16.37
CA LYS A 241 11.52 -5.01 -16.97
C LYS A 241 11.90 -3.53 -16.77
N ILE A 242 12.46 -3.16 -15.62
CA ILE A 242 12.98 -1.80 -15.40
C ILE A 242 14.17 -1.53 -16.33
N GLN A 243 15.17 -2.42 -16.37
CA GLN A 243 16.38 -2.24 -17.17
C GLN A 243 16.11 -2.22 -18.69
N SER A 244 15.17 -3.03 -19.15
CA SER A 244 14.74 -3.00 -20.56
C SER A 244 14.02 -1.70 -20.93
N THR A 245 13.33 -1.08 -19.98
CA THR A 245 12.70 0.23 -20.19
C THR A 245 13.75 1.34 -20.29
N ASP A 246 14.78 1.34 -19.42
CA ASP A 246 15.84 2.37 -19.43
C ASP A 246 16.74 2.31 -20.67
N SER A 247 17.09 1.11 -21.15
CA SER A 247 17.89 0.95 -22.37
C SER A 247 17.17 1.42 -23.64
N SER A 248 15.84 1.33 -23.68
CA SER A 248 15.02 1.90 -24.76
C SER A 248 15.00 3.44 -24.75
N LEU A 249 15.09 4.06 -23.56
CA LEU A 249 15.16 5.51 -23.39
C LEU A 249 16.56 6.09 -23.67
N GLN A 250 17.63 5.35 -23.36
CA GLN A 250 19.01 5.77 -23.69
C GLN A 250 19.34 5.62 -25.19
N SER A 251 18.80 4.61 -25.87
CA SER A 251 18.99 4.43 -27.32
C SER A 251 18.23 5.47 -28.16
N SER A 252 17.11 6.00 -27.64
CA SER A 252 16.36 7.08 -28.29
C SER A 252 16.99 8.46 -28.04
N SER A 253 17.48 8.73 -26.82
CA SER A 253 18.19 9.99 -26.50
C SER A 253 19.56 10.12 -27.19
N SER A 254 20.31 9.02 -27.36
CA SER A 254 21.57 9.05 -28.13
C SER A 254 21.36 9.31 -29.62
N LYS A 255 20.27 8.83 -30.22
CA LYS A 255 19.88 9.16 -31.61
C LYS A 255 19.44 10.63 -31.75
N LEU A 256 18.69 11.17 -30.79
CA LEU A 256 18.31 12.59 -30.76
C LEU A 256 19.51 13.52 -30.54
N GLY A 257 20.50 13.11 -29.75
CA GLY A 257 21.76 13.85 -29.58
C GLY A 257 22.61 13.95 -30.85
N ILE A 258 22.59 12.91 -31.70
CA ILE A 258 23.25 12.94 -33.01
C ILE A 258 22.51 13.88 -33.97
N ILE A 259 21.17 13.87 -33.98
CA ILE A 259 20.37 14.77 -34.83
C ILE A 259 20.57 16.24 -34.44
N ASN A 260 20.60 16.57 -33.14
CA ASN A 260 20.86 17.95 -32.69
C ASN A 260 22.29 18.42 -33.03
N LYS A 261 23.29 17.53 -33.05
CA LYS A 261 24.65 17.88 -33.52
C LYS A 261 24.68 18.23 -35.02
N PHE A 262 23.81 17.64 -35.84
CA PHE A 262 23.70 17.99 -37.26
C PHE A 262 23.03 19.34 -37.51
N TYR A 263 22.02 19.73 -36.70
CA TYR A 263 21.35 21.03 -36.85
C TYR A 263 22.16 22.23 -36.35
N ILE A 264 23.02 22.04 -35.35
CA ILE A 264 23.90 23.12 -34.85
C ILE A 264 25.06 23.39 -35.84
N ASN A 265 25.53 22.38 -36.60
CA ASN A 265 26.57 22.61 -37.60
C ASN A 265 26.04 23.23 -38.91
N SER A 266 24.81 22.94 -39.33
CA SER A 266 24.26 23.50 -40.57
C SER A 266 23.85 24.97 -40.48
N SER A 267 23.55 25.48 -39.29
CA SER A 267 23.24 26.89 -39.05
C SER A 267 24.47 27.81 -39.04
N SER A 268 25.67 27.25 -38.90
CA SER A 268 26.94 28.01 -38.97
C SER A 268 27.46 28.24 -40.40
N VAL A 269 26.89 27.56 -41.41
CA VAL A 269 27.32 27.64 -42.82
C VAL A 269 26.51 28.67 -43.62
N LEU A 270 25.35 29.12 -43.12
CA LEU A 270 24.50 30.13 -43.76
C LEU A 270 24.73 31.57 -43.25
N ALA A 271 25.79 31.81 -42.47
CA ALA A 271 26.14 33.11 -41.91
C ALA A 271 27.44 33.71 -42.51
N LYS A 272 27.76 33.36 -43.77
CA LYS A 272 28.76 34.04 -44.61
C LYS A 272 28.16 34.26 -45.99
#